data_AF-A0A8C4QEG4-F1
#
_entry.id   AF-A0A8C4QEG4-F1
#
_cell.length_a   1.000
_cell.length_b   1.000
_cell.length_c   1.000
_cell.angle_alpha   90.00
_cell.angle_beta   90.00
_cell.angle_gamma   90.00
#
_symmetry.space_group_name_H-M   'P 1'
#
loop_
_entity.id
_entity.type
_entity.pdbx_description
1 polymer ?
#
loop_
_entity_poly.entity_id
_entity_poly.type
_entity_poly.pdbx_seq_one_letter_code
_entity_poly.pdbx_strand_id
1 'polypeptide(L)'
;MNLTCFPPATPCFGTCDVGIVPLPLMSGTHILEQPPDLTLLTPRYNEAAVDFMRKQSRAGQPFLLYYASHHTHYPQFASAAFTNASQRGPFGDALLEFDHSVGLILNTLRTLGIENNTLVFFTSDNGCGSFFYFCLCPCVIHPLAFSLFFSFFVLHFQDEFCKKLST
;
A
#
# COMPACT_ATOMS: atom_id res chain seq x y z
N MET A 1 18.27 6.19 13.67
CA MET A 1 17.10 5.86 14.51
C MET A 1 16.34 4.74 13.81
N ASN A 2 16.47 3.52 14.34
CA ASN A 2 15.88 2.31 13.78
C ASN A 2 14.45 2.18 14.32
N LEU A 3 13.47 2.63 13.56
CA LEU A 3 12.05 2.50 13.87
C LEU A 3 11.57 1.22 13.19
N THR A 4 11.85 0.09 13.82
CA THR A 4 11.29 -1.20 13.40
C THR A 4 10.20 -1.54 14.39
N CYS A 5 8.93 -1.55 13.96
CA CYS A 5 7.78 -1.88 14.79
C CYS A 5 7.21 -3.22 14.30
N PHE A 6 7.57 -4.32 14.99
CA PHE A 6 7.05 -5.65 14.72
C PHE A 6 6.36 -6.26 15.97
N PRO A 7 5.19 -6.92 15.81
CA PRO A 7 4.60 -7.77 16.85
C PRO A 7 5.47 -9.02 17.13
N PRO A 8 5.38 -9.68 18.30
CA PRO A 8 4.50 -9.42 19.45
C PRO A 8 5.19 -8.71 20.63
N ALA A 9 6.46 -8.28 20.51
CA ALA A 9 7.23 -7.78 21.66
C ALA A 9 8.31 -6.72 21.33
N THR A 10 8.17 -5.89 20.30
CA THR A 10 9.13 -4.79 20.04
C THR A 10 8.58 -3.45 20.53
N PRO A 11 9.17 -2.81 21.56
CA PRO A 11 8.77 -1.48 21.99
C PRO A 11 9.17 -0.45 20.92
N CYS A 12 8.20 0.29 20.38
CA CYS A 12 8.47 1.41 19.49
C CYS A 12 9.04 2.59 20.31
N PHE A 13 10.34 2.59 20.57
CA PHE A 13 11.03 3.74 21.18
C PHE A 13 11.34 4.79 20.11
N GLY A 14 10.39 5.69 19.88
CA GLY A 14 10.64 7.05 19.43
C GLY A 14 10.08 7.99 20.49
N THR A 15 10.87 8.96 20.96
CA THR A 15 10.30 10.07 21.72
C THR A 15 9.28 10.76 20.82
N CYS A 16 7.99 10.72 21.17
CA CYS A 16 7.01 11.63 20.58
C CYS A 16 7.53 13.03 20.85
N ASP A 17 8.04 13.70 19.83
CA ASP A 17 8.29 15.12 19.91
C ASP A 17 6.92 15.76 20.18
N VAL A 18 6.75 16.33 21.37
CA VAL A 18 5.45 16.86 21.84
C VAL A 18 5.00 18.06 20.97
N GLY A 19 5.83 18.50 20.01
CA GLY A 19 5.54 19.48 18.97
C GLY A 19 5.25 18.91 17.57
N ILE A 20 5.27 17.59 17.36
CA ILE A 20 4.90 16.97 16.08
C ILE A 20 3.51 16.34 16.23
N VAL A 21 2.53 16.93 15.55
CA VAL A 21 1.19 16.34 15.40
C VAL A 21 1.35 15.08 14.53
N PRO A 22 1.14 13.86 15.05
CA PRO A 22 1.32 12.64 14.26
C PRO A 22 0.31 12.64 13.10
N LEU A 23 0.69 12.13 11.93
CA LEU A 23 -0.18 12.16 10.75
C LEU A 23 -1.50 11.44 11.04
N PRO A 24 -2.67 12.07 10.85
CA PRO A 24 -3.95 11.42 11.06
C PRO A 24 -4.29 10.48 9.90
N LEU A 25 -4.85 9.31 10.21
CA LEU A 25 -5.61 8.52 9.25
C LEU A 25 -6.99 9.15 9.08
N MET A 26 -7.35 9.49 7.85
CA MET A 26 -8.59 10.19 7.56
C MET A 26 -9.55 9.35 6.70
N SER A 27 -10.84 9.57 6.90
CA SER A 27 -11.90 9.16 5.98
C SER A 27 -12.77 10.36 5.66
N GLY A 28 -12.68 10.85 4.41
CA GLY A 28 -13.24 12.14 4.03
C GLY A 28 -12.65 13.26 4.90
N THR A 29 -13.50 13.92 5.67
CA THR A 29 -13.12 15.02 6.58
C THR A 29 -12.97 14.59 8.04
N HIS A 30 -13.09 13.29 8.34
CA HIS A 30 -13.04 12.77 9.71
C HIS A 30 -11.70 12.08 9.99
N ILE A 31 -11.12 12.36 11.15
CA ILE A 31 -9.96 11.63 11.67
C ILE A 31 -10.47 10.31 12.24
N LEU A 32 -9.97 9.19 11.70
CA LEU A 32 -10.24 7.85 12.21
C LEU A 32 -9.26 7.47 13.33
N GLU A 33 -8.00 7.85 13.19
CA GLU A 33 -6.93 7.40 14.09
C GLU A 33 -5.72 8.34 14.02
N GLN A 34 -5.08 8.61 15.17
CA GLN A 34 -3.92 9.51 15.25
C GLN A 34 -3.11 9.26 16.55
N PRO A 35 -1.85 8.77 16.49
CA PRO A 35 -1.20 8.22 15.29
C PRO A 35 -1.88 6.92 14.83
N PRO A 36 -1.82 6.58 13.54
CA PRO A 36 -2.31 5.30 13.05
C PRO A 36 -1.37 4.15 13.42
N ASP A 37 -1.95 3.01 13.77
CA ASP A 37 -1.26 1.71 13.79
C ASP A 37 -0.95 1.26 12.36
N LEU A 38 0.35 1.31 12.01
CA LEU A 38 0.84 0.92 10.68
C LEU A 38 0.44 -0.51 10.32
N THR A 39 0.41 -1.44 11.28
CA THR A 39 0.12 -2.86 11.02
C THR A 39 -1.34 -3.11 10.60
N LEU A 40 -2.22 -2.13 10.82
CA LEU A 40 -3.64 -2.17 10.45
C LEU A 40 -3.96 -1.34 9.21
N LEU A 41 -3.01 -0.55 8.68
CA LEU A 41 -3.27 0.36 7.55
C LEU A 41 -3.59 -0.41 6.26
N THR A 42 -2.76 -1.37 5.87
CA THR A 42 -2.96 -2.11 4.61
C THR A 42 -4.28 -2.89 4.59
N PRO A 43 -4.69 -3.60 5.66
CA PRO A 43 -6.03 -4.18 5.75
C PRO A 43 -7.16 -3.15 5.58
N ARG A 44 -7.06 -1.97 6.21
CA ARG A 44 -8.08 -0.90 6.11
C ARG A 44 -8.16 -0.32 4.70
N TYR A 45 -7.03 -0.10 4.03
CA TYR A 45 -7.02 0.37 2.64
C TYR A 45 -7.61 -0.67 1.69
N ASN A 46 -7.29 -1.94 1.90
CA ASN A 46 -7.86 -3.05 1.14
C ASN A 46 -9.39 -3.10 1.27
N GLU A 47 -9.92 -3.02 2.50
CA GLU A 47 -11.35 -3.00 2.77
C GLU A 47 -12.02 -1.79 2.09
N ALA A 48 -11.47 -0.58 2.29
CA ALA A 48 -12.00 0.64 1.70
C ALA A 48 -12.00 0.62 0.16
N ALA A 49 -10.94 0.08 -0.46
CA ALA A 49 -10.84 -0.06 -1.91
C ALA A 49 -11.90 -1.04 -2.46
N VAL A 50 -12.03 -2.22 -1.83
CA VAL A 50 -13.02 -3.23 -2.23
C VAL A 50 -14.44 -2.70 -2.07
N ASP A 51 -14.74 -2.05 -0.95
CA ASP A 51 -16.06 -1.48 -0.69
C ASP A 51 -16.40 -0.34 -1.66
N PHE A 52 -15.43 0.52 -1.96
CA PHE A 52 -15.60 1.56 -2.97
C PHE A 52 -15.92 0.96 -4.34
N MET A 53 -15.13 0.00 -4.83
CA MET A 53 -15.37 -0.64 -6.14
C MET A 53 -16.73 -1.33 -6.19
N ARG A 54 -17.10 -2.07 -5.14
CA ARG A 54 -18.42 -2.74 -5.04
C ARG A 54 -19.56 -1.73 -5.06
N LYS A 55 -19.43 -0.61 -4.34
CA LYS A 55 -20.45 0.44 -4.30
C LYS A 55 -20.63 1.11 -5.66
N GLN A 56 -19.54 1.46 -6.33
CA GLN A 56 -19.59 2.10 -7.66
C GLN A 56 -20.12 1.16 -8.73
N SER A 57 -19.66 -0.10 -8.73
CA SER A 57 -20.16 -1.15 -9.63
C SER A 57 -21.66 -1.38 -9.46
N ARG A 58 -22.16 -1.49 -8.21
CA ARG A 58 -23.61 -1.62 -7.94
C ARG A 58 -24.42 -0.41 -8.41
N ALA A 59 -23.84 0.79 -8.35
CA ALA A 59 -24.48 2.01 -8.82
C ALA A 59 -24.39 2.18 -10.35
N GLY A 60 -23.67 1.30 -11.06
CA GLY A 60 -23.40 1.42 -12.49
C GLY A 60 -22.59 2.67 -12.84
N GLN A 61 -21.78 3.17 -11.91
CA GLN A 61 -20.98 4.39 -12.10
C GLN A 61 -19.51 4.05 -12.41
N PRO A 62 -18.89 4.73 -13.40
CA PRO A 62 -17.46 4.64 -13.61
C PRO A 62 -16.72 5.22 -12.41
N PHE A 63 -15.51 4.74 -12.15
CA PHE A 63 -14.76 5.16 -10.98
C PHE A 63 -13.26 5.25 -11.24
N LEU A 64 -12.62 6.16 -10.51
CA LEU A 64 -11.17 6.19 -10.33
C LEU A 64 -10.86 5.78 -8.89
N LEU A 65 -10.18 4.66 -8.73
CA LEU A 65 -9.57 4.26 -7.47
C LEU A 65 -8.07 4.55 -7.58
N TYR A 66 -7.62 5.54 -6.81
CA TYR A 66 -6.20 5.79 -6.60
C TYR A 66 -5.78 5.11 -5.29
N TYR A 67 -5.03 4.02 -5.42
CA TYR A 67 -4.52 3.24 -4.30
C TYR A 67 -3.01 3.55 -4.12
N ALA A 68 -2.73 4.59 -3.34
CA ALA A 68 -1.37 4.95 -2.95
C ALA A 68 -0.94 4.10 -1.75
N SER A 69 -0.22 3.01 -2.01
CA SER A 69 0.28 2.16 -0.94
C SER A 69 1.38 2.86 -0.15
N HIS A 70 1.43 2.60 1.15
CA HIS A 70 2.57 2.99 1.97
C HIS A 70 3.75 2.04 1.76
N HIS A 71 3.47 0.81 1.31
CA HIS A 71 4.50 -0.15 0.97
C HIS A 71 5.23 0.30 -0.31
N THR A 72 6.55 0.28 -0.37
CA THR A 72 7.52 -0.27 0.59
C THR A 72 8.34 0.84 1.27
N HIS A 73 7.70 1.94 1.66
CA HIS A 73 8.36 3.07 2.30
C HIS A 73 8.88 2.69 3.69
N TYR A 74 9.99 3.30 4.14
CA TYR A 74 10.48 3.11 5.50
C TYR A 74 9.68 3.93 6.53
N PRO A 75 9.37 3.44 7.74
CA PRO A 75 9.74 2.14 8.29
C PRO A 75 8.99 0.99 7.62
N GLN A 76 9.68 -0.15 7.43
CA GLN A 76 9.01 -1.35 6.92
C GLN A 76 8.10 -1.91 8.02
N PHE A 77 6.86 -2.22 7.64
CA PHE A 77 5.88 -2.88 8.49
C PHE A 77 5.10 -3.88 7.64
N ALA A 78 4.37 -4.79 8.28
CA ALA A 78 3.38 -5.63 7.63
C ALA A 78 2.30 -5.99 8.66
N SER A 79 1.10 -6.35 8.23
CA SER A 79 0.13 -6.94 9.16
C SER A 79 0.61 -8.29 9.68
N ALA A 80 -0.05 -8.78 10.74
CA ALA A 80 0.31 -10.04 11.40
C ALA A 80 0.33 -11.24 10.45
N ALA A 81 -0.50 -11.24 9.40
CA ALA A 81 -0.57 -12.32 8.42
C ALA A 81 0.68 -12.42 7.51
N PHE A 82 1.41 -11.33 7.34
CA PHE A 82 2.55 -11.24 6.43
C PHE A 82 3.88 -11.05 7.14
N THR A 83 3.88 -10.83 8.45
CA THR A 83 5.09 -10.71 9.25
C THR A 83 5.87 -12.03 9.26
N ASN A 84 7.16 -11.98 8.93
CA ASN A 84 8.06 -13.14 8.77
C ASN A 84 7.58 -14.18 7.73
N ALA A 85 6.75 -13.78 6.76
CA ALA A 85 6.26 -14.68 5.72
C ALA A 85 7.21 -14.73 4.50
N SER A 86 8.05 -13.71 4.32
CA SER A 86 9.00 -13.60 3.21
C SER A 86 10.42 -13.99 3.60
N GLN A 87 11.14 -14.61 2.67
CA GLN A 87 12.59 -14.84 2.81
C GLN A 87 13.42 -13.56 2.71
N ARG A 88 12.83 -12.44 2.29
CA ARG A 88 13.51 -11.13 2.15
C ARG A 88 13.31 -10.23 3.37
N GLY A 89 12.94 -10.82 4.52
CA GLY A 89 12.76 -10.12 5.79
C GLY A 89 11.72 -9.00 5.73
N PRO A 90 11.82 -7.97 6.59
CA PRO A 90 10.86 -6.86 6.72
C PRO A 90 10.38 -6.23 5.41
N PHE A 91 11.30 -5.96 4.48
CA PHE A 91 10.96 -5.40 3.18
C PHE A 91 10.19 -6.40 2.31
N GLY A 92 10.60 -7.67 2.37
CA GLY A 92 9.92 -8.76 1.71
C GLY A 92 8.50 -8.96 2.21
N ASP A 93 8.28 -8.82 3.52
CA ASP A 93 6.98 -8.94 4.17
C ASP A 93 6.05 -7.81 3.73
N ALA A 94 6.54 -6.56 3.75
CA ALA A 94 5.82 -5.38 3.26
C ALA A 94 5.45 -5.51 1.77
N LEU A 95 6.41 -5.96 0.94
CA LEU A 95 6.20 -6.18 -0.48
C LEU A 95 5.19 -7.32 -0.74
N LEU A 96 5.26 -8.40 0.03
CA LEU A 96 4.33 -9.52 -0.08
C LEU A 96 2.91 -9.12 0.31
N GLU A 97 2.75 -8.32 1.37
CA GLU A 97 1.44 -7.78 1.73
C GLU A 97 0.88 -6.85 0.64
N PHE A 98 1.73 -6.03 0.02
CA PHE A 98 1.32 -5.20 -1.10
C PHE A 98 0.94 -6.00 -2.35
N ASP A 99 1.69 -7.06 -2.68
CA ASP A 99 1.33 -7.98 -3.77
C ASP A 99 -0.05 -8.63 -3.51
N HIS A 100 -0.30 -9.04 -2.26
CA HIS A 100 -1.62 -9.54 -1.87
C HIS A 100 -2.73 -8.49 -2.03
N SER A 101 -2.49 -7.22 -1.67
CA SER A 101 -3.43 -6.11 -1.92
C SER A 101 -3.77 -5.97 -3.41
N VAL A 102 -2.77 -6.03 -4.30
CA VAL A 102 -2.98 -5.99 -5.76
C VAL A 102 -3.84 -7.18 -6.20
N GLY A 103 -3.51 -8.39 -5.74
CA GLY A 103 -4.28 -9.60 -6.00
C GLY A 103 -5.74 -9.47 -5.58
N LEU A 104 -6.00 -8.90 -4.40
CA LEU A 104 -7.35 -8.65 -3.89
C LEU A 104 -8.14 -7.70 -4.79
N ILE A 105 -7.53 -6.61 -5.26
CA ILE A 105 -8.18 -5.65 -6.15
C ILE A 105 -8.51 -6.29 -7.49
N LEU A 106 -7.55 -6.98 -8.12
CA LEU A 106 -7.76 -7.68 -9.39
C LEU A 106 -8.84 -8.77 -9.28
N ASN A 107 -8.83 -9.54 -8.20
CA ASN A 107 -9.86 -10.54 -7.94
C ASN A 107 -11.25 -9.91 -7.73
N THR A 108 -11.30 -8.73 -7.12
CA THR A 108 -12.56 -8.00 -6.95
C THR A 108 -13.12 -7.54 -8.30
N LEU A 109 -12.28 -7.02 -9.21
CA LEU A 109 -12.69 -6.66 -10.57
C LEU A 109 -13.25 -7.87 -11.35
N ARG A 110 -12.60 -9.03 -11.23
CA ARG A 110 -13.08 -10.32 -11.80
C ARG A 110 -14.43 -10.73 -11.24
N THR A 111 -14.55 -10.72 -9.91
CA THR A 111 -15.77 -11.14 -9.20
C THR A 111 -16.95 -10.23 -9.53
N LEU A 112 -16.70 -8.94 -9.77
CA LEU A 112 -17.70 -7.97 -10.19
C LEU A 112 -18.01 -8.03 -11.70
N GLY A 113 -17.23 -8.77 -12.50
CA GLY A 113 -17.42 -8.89 -13.95
C GLY A 113 -17.06 -7.63 -14.73
N ILE A 114 -16.26 -6.73 -14.16
CA ILE A 114 -15.91 -5.42 -14.74
C ILE A 114 -14.45 -5.33 -15.21
N GLU A 115 -13.68 -6.41 -15.13
CA GLU A 115 -12.26 -6.41 -15.49
C GLU A 115 -12.00 -5.96 -16.94
N ASN A 116 -12.82 -6.40 -17.89
CA ASN A 116 -12.66 -6.09 -19.32
C ASN A 116 -12.88 -4.61 -19.64
N ASN A 117 -13.48 -3.86 -18.72
CA ASN A 117 -13.73 -2.43 -18.87
C ASN A 117 -12.98 -1.58 -17.84
N THR A 118 -11.90 -2.13 -17.27
CA THR A 118 -11.10 -1.47 -16.25
C THR A 118 -9.65 -1.41 -16.70
N LEU A 119 -9.10 -0.20 -16.80
CA LEU A 119 -7.68 0.00 -16.99
C LEU A 119 -6.98 -0.02 -15.62
N VAL A 120 -6.02 -0.92 -15.47
CA VAL A 120 -5.19 -1.02 -14.27
C VAL A 120 -3.77 -0.61 -14.63
N PHE A 121 -3.23 0.37 -13.91
CA PHE A 121 -1.86 0.84 -14.07
C PHE A 121 -1.11 0.74 -12.74
N PHE A 122 0.06 0.10 -12.80
CA PHE A 122 0.93 -0.13 -11.65
C PHE A 122 2.23 0.62 -11.86
N THR A 123 2.63 1.45 -10.88
CA THR A 123 3.90 2.17 -10.92
C THR A 123 4.48 2.35 -9.52
N SER A 124 5.73 2.79 -9.49
CA SER A 124 6.36 3.40 -8.31
C SER A 124 6.43 4.91 -8.52
N ASP A 125 6.49 5.69 -7.45
CA ASP A 125 6.66 7.14 -7.50
C ASP A 125 8.12 7.55 -7.80
N ASN A 126 9.08 6.78 -7.28
CA ASN A 126 10.51 6.91 -7.57
C ASN A 126 11.21 5.54 -7.60
N GLY A 127 12.54 5.55 -7.79
CA GLY A 127 13.39 4.35 -7.78
C GLY A 127 13.80 3.92 -6.38
N CYS A 128 14.42 2.75 -6.28
CA CYS A 128 15.00 2.27 -5.03
C CYS A 128 16.10 3.22 -4.59
N GLY A 129 15.94 3.88 -3.44
CA GLY A 129 17.02 4.66 -2.87
C GLY A 129 18.25 3.79 -2.71
N SER A 130 19.43 4.33 -3.03
CA SER A 130 20.74 3.67 -2.96
C SER A 130 21.10 3.12 -1.57
N PHE A 131 20.21 3.30 -0.59
CA PHE A 131 20.28 2.84 0.78
C PHE A 131 19.80 1.37 0.97
N PHE A 132 19.22 0.75 -0.06
CA PHE A 132 18.94 -0.69 -0.11
C PHE A 132 20.10 -1.45 -0.77
N TYR A 133 21.22 -1.59 -0.06
CA TYR A 133 22.32 -2.52 -0.42
C TYR A 133 21.94 -4.00 -0.16
N PHE A 134 20.72 -4.38 -0.53
CA PHE A 134 20.26 -5.76 -0.61
C PHE A 134 19.70 -6.04 -2.01
N CYS A 135 20.40 -5.51 -3.01
CA CYS A 135 20.50 -6.14 -4.32
C CYS A 135 21.83 -6.90 -4.49
N LEU A 136 22.89 -6.59 -3.73
CA LEU A 136 24.15 -7.36 -3.62
C LEU A 136 24.82 -7.08 -2.25
N CYS A 137 25.28 -8.12 -1.54
CA CYS A 137 26.04 -8.10 -0.27
C CYS A 137 27.46 -7.46 -0.43
N PRO A 138 28.25 -7.05 0.59
CA PRO A 138 28.05 -6.41 1.92
C PRO A 138 28.80 -5.04 2.09
N CYS A 139 28.41 -4.21 3.09
CA CYS A 139 29.28 -3.41 4.01
C CYS A 139 28.58 -2.13 4.55
N VAL A 140 28.69 -1.99 5.87
CA VAL A 140 28.29 -0.91 6.80
C VAL A 140 28.30 0.51 6.22
N ILE A 141 27.26 1.32 6.52
CA ILE A 141 27.28 2.71 7.08
C ILE A 141 25.84 3.31 7.11
N HIS A 142 25.51 4.06 8.16
CA HIS A 142 24.25 4.77 8.49
C HIS A 142 24.36 6.27 8.10
N PRO A 143 23.32 7.12 8.21
CA PRO A 143 21.98 7.16 7.60
C PRO A 143 21.78 8.40 6.67
N LEU A 144 20.77 8.37 5.78
CA LEU A 144 19.79 9.45 5.49
C LEU A 144 18.83 8.98 4.37
N ALA A 145 17.53 9.15 4.59
CA ALA A 145 16.46 8.39 3.94
C ALA A 145 15.87 9.03 2.67
N PHE A 146 15.76 8.25 1.60
CA PHE A 146 14.85 8.45 0.46
C PHE A 146 14.35 7.07 0.00
N SER A 147 13.04 6.90 -0.15
CA SER A 147 12.31 5.60 -0.14
C SER A 147 11.42 5.44 -1.37
N LEU A 148 11.05 4.19 -1.70
CA LEU A 148 10.05 3.81 -2.72
C LEU A 148 8.62 3.90 -2.19
N PHE A 149 7.70 4.57 -2.89
CA PHE A 149 6.26 4.33 -2.76
C PHE A 149 5.74 3.64 -4.02
N PHE A 150 4.99 2.54 -3.85
CA PHE A 150 4.24 1.99 -4.98
C PHE A 150 2.86 2.63 -5.05
N SER A 151 2.57 3.27 -6.19
CA SER A 151 1.29 3.91 -6.47
C SER A 151 0.55 3.11 -7.52
N PHE A 152 -0.67 2.72 -7.17
CA PHE A 152 -1.54 1.91 -8.01
C PHE A 152 -2.76 2.72 -8.43
N PHE A 153 -3.05 2.75 -9.73
CA PHE A 153 -4.20 3.45 -10.29
C PHE A 153 -5.13 2.45 -10.96
N VAL A 154 -6.40 2.45 -10.57
CA VAL A 154 -7.46 1.66 -11.20
C VAL A 154 -8.50 2.64 -11.75
N LEU A 155 -8.62 2.67 -13.06
CA LEU A 155 -9.58 3.51 -13.77
C LEU A 155 -10.60 2.60 -14.45
N HIS A 156 -11.83 2.62 -13.94
CA HIS A 156 -12.95 1.88 -14.50
C HIS A 156 -13.79 2.81 -15.38
N PHE A 157 -14.06 2.36 -16.61
CA PHE A 157 -14.88 3.09 -17.58
C PHE A 157 -16.30 2.51 -17.62
N GLN A 158 -17.26 3.30 -18.12
CA GLN A 158 -18.66 2.89 -18.24
C GLN A 158 -18.98 2.23 -19.59
N ASP A 159 -18.24 2.59 -20.64
CA ASP A 159 -18.36 2.08 -22.02
C ASP A 159 -17.13 1.26 -22.40
N GLU A 160 -17.21 0.48 -23.49
CA GLU A 160 -16.19 -0.38 -24.14
C GLU A 160 -14.91 0.37 -24.62
N PHE A 161 -14.39 1.29 -23.80
CA PHE A 161 -13.22 2.11 -24.08
C PHE A 161 -11.97 1.23 -24.25
N CYS A 162 -11.82 0.19 -23.41
CA CYS A 162 -10.70 -0.74 -23.54
C CYS A 162 -10.74 -1.53 -24.87
N LYS A 163 -11.92 -1.86 -25.41
CA LYS A 163 -12.02 -2.48 -26.76
C LYS A 163 -11.51 -1.57 -27.87
N LYS A 164 -11.63 -0.25 -27.73
CA LYS A 164 -11.10 0.73 -28.70
C LYS A 164 -9.59 0.95 -28.59
N LEU A 165 -8.97 0.63 -27.44
CA LEU A 165 -7.52 0.73 -27.26
C LEU A 165 -6.77 -0.53 -27.74
N SER A 166 -7.46 -1.66 -27.88
CA SER A 166 -6.88 -2.93 -28.36
C SER A 166 -6.89 -3.10 -29.89
N THR A 167 -7.40 -2.12 -30.64
CA THR A 167 -7.38 -2.05 -32.12
C THR A 167 -6.38 -1.02 -32.59
#